data_AF-A0AAU8J9W2-F1
#
_entry.id   AF-A0AAU8J9W2-F1
#
_cell.length_a   1.000
_cell.length_b   1.000
_cell.length_c   1.000
_cell.angle_alpha   90.00
_cell.angle_beta   90.00
_cell.angle_gamma   90.00
#
_symmetry.space_group_name_H-M   'P 1'
#
loop_
_entity.id
_entity.type
_entity.pdbx_description
1 polymer ?
#
loop_
_entity_poly.entity_id
_entity_poly.type
_entity_poly.pdbx_seq_one_letter_code
_entity_poly.pdbx_strand_id
1 'polypeptide(L)'
;MLSSIIPLKTVFFQTFFLLIQITIEALFFYKFIKISRKKSLEYSIPVNLFSNIIGWLIFFVFVPLANSEFQFQLMNFILFNKLPPNPEWLILTFFIVVFALALTLKITTFMLMERISKYSDELETPTKKKYRHLSLYQIKYRKKYQVIIWGHSLSHGIILLILILVNWNSK
;
A
#
# COMPACT_ATOMS: atom_id res chain seq x y z
N MET A 1 2.06 32.25 1.42
CA MET A 1 1.73 31.98 2.83
C MET A 1 0.74 30.80 2.98
N LEU A 2 -0.33 30.69 2.16
CA LEU A 2 -1.23 29.52 2.16
C LEU A 2 -0.57 28.17 1.81
N SER A 3 0.48 28.17 0.97
CA SER A 3 1.27 26.98 0.64
C SER A 3 2.03 26.38 1.83
N SER A 4 2.17 27.13 2.93
CA SER A 4 2.82 26.66 4.16
C SER A 4 1.82 26.09 5.18
N ILE A 5 0.52 26.32 4.99
CA ILE A 5 -0.53 25.99 5.97
C ILE A 5 -1.25 24.70 5.58
N ILE A 6 -1.42 24.44 4.27
CA ILE A 6 -2.06 23.21 3.78
C ILE A 6 -1.07 22.47 2.86
N PRO A 7 -0.67 21.23 3.21
CA PRO A 7 0.25 20.44 2.39
C PRO A 7 -0.49 19.82 1.18
N LEU A 8 -1.09 20.68 0.34
CA LEU A 8 -1.93 20.27 -0.80
C LEU A 8 -1.13 19.41 -1.79
N LYS A 9 0.16 19.72 -1.96
CA LYS A 9 1.12 18.93 -2.73
C LYS A 9 1.19 17.49 -2.19
N THR A 10 1.34 17.35 -0.88
CA THR A 10 1.41 16.03 -0.22
C THR A 10 0.12 15.26 -0.41
N VAL A 11 -1.05 15.89 -0.19
CA VAL A 11 -2.35 15.23 -0.39
C VAL A 11 -2.48 14.72 -1.83
N PHE A 12 -2.16 15.55 -2.82
CA PHE A 12 -2.21 15.16 -4.23
C PHE A 12 -1.31 13.97 -4.54
N PHE A 13 -0.02 14.03 -4.14
CA PHE A 13 0.91 12.93 -4.39
C PHE A 13 0.51 11.65 -3.65
N GLN A 14 0.00 11.76 -2.43
CA GLN A 14 -0.48 10.61 -1.67
C GLN A 14 -1.68 9.93 -2.33
N THR A 15 -2.66 10.70 -2.78
CA THR A 15 -3.81 10.16 -3.53
C THR A 15 -3.34 9.53 -4.84
N PHE A 16 -2.43 10.18 -5.57
CA PHE A 16 -1.90 9.67 -6.82
C PHE A 16 -1.13 8.35 -6.64
N PHE A 17 -0.24 8.27 -5.65
CA PHE A 17 0.51 7.05 -5.34
C PHE A 17 -0.40 5.93 -4.85
N LEU A 18 -1.44 6.24 -4.07
CA LEU A 18 -2.44 5.26 -3.66
C LEU A 18 -3.15 4.65 -4.87
N LEU A 19 -3.56 5.46 -5.86
CA LEU A 19 -4.18 4.98 -7.09
C LEU A 19 -3.23 4.10 -7.92
N ILE A 20 -1.95 4.48 -8.00
CA ILE A 20 -0.91 3.65 -8.64
C ILE A 20 -0.78 2.31 -7.94
N GLN A 21 -0.68 2.29 -6.61
CA GLN A 21 -0.58 1.04 -5.84
C GLN A 21 -1.80 0.14 -6.06
N ILE A 22 -3.01 0.69 -5.97
CA ILE A 22 -4.26 -0.06 -6.22
C ILE A 22 -4.26 -0.65 -7.63
N THR A 23 -3.90 0.15 -8.64
CA THR A 23 -3.91 -0.31 -10.03
C THR A 23 -2.91 -1.42 -10.26
N ILE A 24 -1.67 -1.26 -9.79
CA ILE A 24 -0.61 -2.26 -9.94
C ILE A 24 -0.98 -3.54 -9.18
N GLU A 25 -1.38 -3.45 -7.92
CA GLU A 25 -1.71 -4.63 -7.13
C GLU A 25 -2.94 -5.36 -7.69
N ALA A 26 -3.96 -4.66 -8.17
CA ALA A 26 -5.10 -5.27 -8.87
C ALA A 26 -4.65 -6.00 -10.14
N LEU A 27 -3.75 -5.43 -10.94
CA LEU A 27 -3.17 -6.09 -12.12
C LEU A 27 -2.39 -7.36 -11.73
N PHE A 28 -1.64 -7.31 -10.63
CA PHE A 28 -0.92 -8.46 -10.10
C PHE A 28 -1.87 -9.57 -9.63
N PHE A 29 -2.94 -9.21 -8.92
CA PHE A 29 -3.97 -10.16 -8.51
C PHE A 29 -4.67 -10.79 -9.73
N TYR A 30 -4.97 -10.00 -10.76
CA TYR A 30 -5.57 -10.50 -12.00
C TYR A 30 -4.61 -11.45 -12.74
N LYS A 31 -3.36 -11.03 -12.95
CA LYS A 31 -2.40 -11.76 -13.79
C LYS A 31 -1.84 -13.02 -13.12
N PHE A 32 -1.53 -12.95 -11.82
CA PHE A 32 -0.81 -14.01 -11.13
C PHE A 32 -1.68 -14.83 -10.17
N ILE A 33 -2.71 -14.21 -9.57
CA ILE A 33 -3.70 -14.92 -8.74
C ILE A 33 -4.90 -15.35 -9.61
N LYS A 34 -5.02 -14.93 -10.88
CA LYS A 34 -6.07 -15.36 -11.81
C LYS A 34 -7.51 -15.14 -11.27
N ILE A 35 -7.69 -14.15 -10.41
CA ILE A 35 -9.02 -13.72 -9.95
C ILE A 35 -9.65 -12.85 -11.05
N SER A 36 -10.98 -12.77 -11.14
CA SER A 36 -11.65 -11.87 -12.09
C SER A 36 -11.24 -10.40 -11.87
N ARG A 37 -11.21 -9.59 -12.94
CA ARG A 37 -10.82 -8.17 -12.87
C ARG A 37 -11.58 -7.38 -11.79
N LYS A 38 -12.89 -7.63 -11.70
CA LYS A 38 -13.76 -7.02 -10.68
C LYS A 38 -13.27 -7.37 -9.27
N LYS A 39 -13.09 -8.66 -8.99
CA LYS A 39 -12.61 -9.11 -7.67
C LYS A 39 -11.20 -8.61 -7.37
N SER A 40 -10.29 -8.59 -8.35
CA SER A 40 -8.94 -8.04 -8.16
C SER A 40 -8.97 -6.58 -7.66
N LEU A 41 -9.87 -5.76 -8.21
CA LEU A 41 -10.11 -4.40 -7.70
C LEU A 41 -10.79 -4.40 -6.33
N GLU A 42 -11.82 -5.23 -6.12
CA GLU A 42 -12.51 -5.37 -4.83
C GLU A 42 -11.58 -5.75 -3.67
N TYR A 43 -10.52 -6.54 -3.93
CA TYR A 43 -9.48 -6.83 -2.94
C TYR A 43 -8.44 -5.71 -2.83
N SER A 44 -7.97 -5.19 -3.97
CA SER A 44 -6.86 -4.23 -3.97
C SER A 44 -7.21 -2.89 -3.32
N ILE A 45 -8.41 -2.35 -3.57
CA ILE A 45 -8.87 -1.08 -3.01
C ILE A 45 -8.80 -1.08 -1.46
N PRO A 46 -9.53 -1.96 -0.75
CA PRO A 46 -9.54 -1.97 0.71
C PRO A 46 -8.20 -2.37 1.32
N VAL A 47 -7.44 -3.29 0.71
CA VAL A 47 -6.10 -3.65 1.19
C VAL A 47 -5.16 -2.45 1.21
N ASN A 48 -5.16 -1.66 0.13
CA ASN A 48 -4.33 -0.46 0.01
C ASN A 48 -4.84 0.68 0.91
N LEU A 49 -6.14 0.94 0.91
CA LEU A 49 -6.73 1.99 1.75
C LEU A 49 -6.52 1.71 3.24
N PHE A 50 -6.78 0.49 3.70
CA PHE A 50 -6.62 0.12 5.10
C PHE A 50 -5.17 0.19 5.55
N SER A 51 -4.24 -0.30 4.72
CA SER A 51 -2.81 -0.16 4.98
C SER A 51 -2.38 1.31 5.05
N ASN A 52 -2.90 2.18 4.19
CA ASN A 52 -2.57 3.61 4.19
C ASN A 52 -3.14 4.31 5.43
N ILE A 53 -4.40 4.05 5.80
CA ILE A 53 -5.05 4.60 6.99
C ILE A 53 -4.26 4.20 8.24
N ILE A 54 -3.92 2.93 8.40
CA ILE A 54 -3.12 2.47 9.55
C ILE A 54 -1.73 3.09 9.52
N GLY A 55 -1.09 3.20 8.36
CA GLY A 55 0.20 3.88 8.23
C GLY A 55 0.16 5.32 8.75
N TRP A 56 -0.88 6.07 8.39
CA TRP A 56 -1.10 7.42 8.91
C TRP A 56 -1.42 7.46 10.41
N LEU A 57 -2.24 6.54 10.91
CA LEU A 57 -2.52 6.45 12.36
C LEU A 57 -1.24 6.19 13.15
N ILE A 58 -0.41 5.23 12.70
CA ILE A 58 0.89 4.94 13.30
C ILE A 58 1.78 6.19 13.23
N PHE A 59 1.86 6.84 12.08
CA PHE A 59 2.63 8.08 11.93
C PHE A 59 2.20 9.15 12.94
N PHE A 60 0.91 9.44 13.06
CA PHE A 60 0.41 10.45 13.99
C PHE A 60 0.57 10.09 15.46
N VAL A 61 0.59 8.79 15.82
CA VAL A 61 0.81 8.35 17.19
C VAL A 61 2.30 8.36 17.57
N PHE A 62 3.18 7.88 16.69
CA PHE A 62 4.59 7.66 17.02
C PHE A 62 5.48 8.88 16.78
N VAL A 63 5.19 9.72 15.78
CA VAL A 63 6.02 10.89 15.46
C VAL A 63 6.09 11.90 16.62
N PRO A 64 4.99 12.22 17.34
CA PRO A 64 5.06 13.11 18.50
C PRO A 64 5.85 12.53 19.68
N LEU A 65 6.01 11.20 19.73
CA LEU A 65 6.78 10.51 20.77
C LEU A 65 8.28 10.45 20.45
N ALA A 66 8.68 10.82 19.24
CA ALA A 66 10.06 10.79 18.83
C ALA A 66 10.86 12.00 19.36
N ASN A 67 12.18 11.89 19.37
CA ASN A 67 13.06 13.02 19.70
C ASN A 67 12.80 14.21 18.75
N SER A 68 12.89 15.43 19.27
CA SER A 68 12.53 16.68 18.58
C SER A 68 13.27 16.85 17.25
N GLU A 69 14.53 16.42 17.17
CA GLU A 69 15.33 16.46 15.94
C GLU A 69 14.80 15.50 14.87
N PHE A 70 14.45 14.27 15.24
CA PHE A 70 13.89 13.28 14.31
C PHE A 70 12.49 13.66 13.84
N GLN A 71 11.67 14.19 14.75
CA GLN A 71 10.35 14.73 14.43
C GLN A 71 10.45 15.85 13.37
N PHE A 72 11.37 16.81 13.58
CA PHE A 72 11.57 17.92 12.65
C PHE A 72 12.07 17.46 11.28
N GLN A 73 13.03 16.52 11.26
CA GLN A 73 13.55 15.95 10.02
C GLN A 73 12.46 15.17 9.25
N LEU A 74 11.67 14.33 9.94
CA LEU A 74 10.56 13.58 9.33
C LEU A 74 9.46 14.48 8.81
N MET A 75 9.03 15.48 9.59
CA MET A 75 8.00 16.43 9.15
C MET A 75 8.46 17.21 7.93
N ASN A 76 9.71 17.67 7.90
CA ASN A 76 10.25 18.38 6.73
C ASN A 76 10.38 17.48 5.50
N PHE A 77 10.75 16.22 5.70
CA PHE A 77 10.82 15.25 4.61
C PHE A 77 9.43 14.94 4.06
N ILE A 78 8.45 14.62 4.91
CA ILE A 78 7.13 14.13 4.48
C ILE A 78 6.22 15.27 3.98
N LEU A 79 6.26 16.45 4.63
CA LEU A 79 5.40 17.58 4.27
C LEU A 79 6.01 18.45 3.17
N PHE A 80 7.34 18.64 3.19
CA PHE A 80 8.02 19.57 2.29
C PHE A 80 8.96 18.91 1.29
N ASN A 81 9.12 17.58 1.32
CA ASN A 81 10.01 16.82 0.44
C ASN A 81 11.46 17.31 0.48
N LYS A 82 11.92 17.78 1.66
CA LYS A 82 13.29 18.26 1.88
C LYS A 82 14.14 17.16 2.49
N LEU A 83 15.22 16.79 1.81
CA LEU A 83 16.19 15.80 2.29
C LEU A 83 16.99 16.39 3.48
N PRO A 84 17.16 15.66 4.60
CA PRO A 84 18.01 16.09 5.70
C PRO A 84 19.51 16.08 5.31
N PRO A 85 20.38 16.83 5.99
CA PRO A 85 21.78 17.02 5.61
C PRO A 85 22.70 15.80 5.81
N ASN A 86 22.36 14.82 6.66
CA ASN A 86 23.11 13.55 6.81
C ASN A 86 22.17 12.36 7.13
N PRO A 87 21.53 11.72 6.14
CA PRO A 87 20.36 10.90 6.46
C PRO A 87 20.33 9.48 5.88
N GLU A 88 21.36 9.02 5.16
CA GLU A 88 21.22 7.82 4.31
C GLU A 88 20.77 6.59 5.10
N TRP A 89 21.43 6.29 6.22
CA TRP A 89 21.08 5.14 7.06
C TRP A 89 19.73 5.29 7.77
N LEU A 90 19.40 6.50 8.22
CA LEU A 90 18.18 6.76 8.99
C LEU A 90 16.94 6.74 8.07
N ILE A 91 17.03 7.34 6.88
CA ILE A 91 15.98 7.26 5.86
C ILE A 91 15.82 5.82 5.36
N LEU A 92 16.93 5.13 5.10
CA LEU A 92 16.87 3.74 4.66
C LEU A 92 16.20 2.85 5.72
N THR A 93 16.58 3.00 6.99
CA THR A 93 15.98 2.24 8.10
C THR A 93 14.49 2.55 8.23
N PHE A 94 14.12 3.83 8.20
CA PHE A 94 12.72 4.24 8.25
C PHE A 94 11.92 3.66 7.08
N PHE A 95 12.46 3.74 5.86
CA PHE A 95 11.83 3.17 4.67
C PHE A 95 11.64 1.66 4.79
N ILE A 96 12.66 0.91 5.22
CA ILE A 96 12.58 -0.55 5.41
C ILE A 96 11.50 -0.90 6.43
N VAL A 97 11.45 -0.20 7.57
CA VAL A 97 10.46 -0.44 8.63
C VAL A 97 9.05 -0.16 8.12
N VAL A 98 8.83 0.99 7.47
CA VAL A 98 7.51 1.36 6.93
C VAL A 98 7.08 0.39 5.83
N PHE A 99 8.00 0.00 4.94
CA PHE A 99 7.74 -0.98 3.88
C PHE A 99 7.34 -2.35 4.47
N ALA A 100 8.11 -2.87 5.43
CA ALA A 100 7.81 -4.16 6.06
C ALA A 100 6.48 -4.14 6.83
N LEU A 101 6.19 -3.05 7.54
CA LEU A 101 4.97 -2.87 8.29
C LEU A 101 3.75 -2.79 7.36
N ALA A 102 3.84 -1.98 6.29
CA ALA A 102 2.79 -1.88 5.29
C ALA A 102 2.54 -3.23 4.60
N LEU A 103 3.59 -3.95 4.21
CA LEU A 103 3.49 -5.28 3.63
C LEU A 103 2.78 -6.27 4.56
N THR A 104 3.12 -6.26 5.86
CA THR A 104 2.50 -7.13 6.86
C THR A 104 1.01 -6.83 7.03
N LEU A 105 0.65 -5.55 7.07
CA LEU A 105 -0.75 -5.12 7.10
C LEU A 105 -1.49 -5.58 5.85
N LYS A 106 -0.92 -5.38 4.66
CA LYS A 106 -1.55 -5.80 3.39
C LYS A 106 -1.80 -7.30 3.34
N ILE A 107 -0.83 -8.11 3.75
CA ILE A 107 -0.97 -9.56 3.84
C ILE A 107 -2.11 -9.92 4.80
N THR A 108 -2.15 -9.32 5.98
CA THR A 108 -3.17 -9.58 7.01
C THR A 108 -4.56 -9.20 6.52
N THR A 109 -4.74 -8.00 5.94
CA THR A 109 -6.01 -7.53 5.40
C THR A 109 -6.49 -8.41 4.25
N PHE A 110 -5.60 -8.80 3.34
CA PHE A 110 -5.94 -9.69 2.23
C PHE A 110 -6.45 -11.05 2.75
N MET A 111 -5.76 -11.63 3.74
CA MET A 111 -6.20 -12.89 4.36
C MET A 111 -7.56 -12.79 5.05
N LEU A 112 -7.81 -11.68 5.76
CA LEU A 112 -9.11 -11.41 6.39
C LEU A 112 -10.23 -11.32 5.35
N MET A 113 -10.02 -10.58 4.26
CA MET A 113 -11.00 -10.49 3.18
C MET A 113 -11.23 -11.84 2.49
N GLU A 114 -10.18 -12.65 2.30
CA GLU A 114 -10.34 -13.99 1.75
C GLU A 114 -11.20 -14.86 2.68
N ARG A 115 -10.98 -14.79 4.00
CA ARG A 115 -11.77 -15.52 4.99
C ARG A 115 -13.24 -15.07 4.99
N ILE A 116 -13.50 -13.77 4.96
CA ILE A 116 -14.86 -13.20 4.90
C ILE A 116 -15.56 -13.64 3.61
N SER A 117 -14.87 -13.60 2.46
CA SER A 117 -15.45 -14.04 1.19
C SER A 117 -15.77 -15.54 1.16
N LYS A 118 -14.96 -16.39 1.80
CA LYS A 118 -15.26 -17.83 1.90
C LYS A 118 -16.48 -18.08 2.77
N TYR A 119 -16.56 -17.39 3.91
CA TYR A 119 -17.71 -17.49 4.80
C TYR A 119 -19.01 -17.03 4.13
N SER A 120 -18.97 -15.94 3.35
CA SER A 120 -20.15 -15.49 2.59
C SER A 120 -20.55 -16.48 1.49
N ASP A 121 -19.59 -17.09 0.79
CA ASP A 121 -19.86 -18.11 -0.22
C ASP A 121 -20.45 -19.42 0.39
N GLU A 122 -20.11 -19.75 1.65
CA GLU A 122 -20.66 -20.90 2.37
C GLU A 122 -22.13 -20.73 2.76
N LEU A 123 -22.54 -19.49 3.07
CA LEU A 123 -23.92 -19.12 3.41
C LEU A 123 -24.86 -19.06 2.18
N GLU A 124 -24.34 -18.98 0.96
CA GLU A 124 -25.15 -19.02 -0.28
C GLU A 124 -25.66 -20.46 -0.58
N THR A 125 -26.90 -20.57 -1.09
CA THR A 125 -27.58 -21.85 -1.40
C THR A 125 -26.84 -22.70 -2.46
N PRO A 126 -27.01 -24.05 -2.47
CA PRO A 126 -26.22 -24.96 -3.31
C PRO A 126 -26.29 -24.70 -4.83
N THR A 127 -27.35 -24.03 -5.31
CA THR A 127 -27.53 -23.71 -6.72
C THR A 127 -26.58 -22.61 -7.24
N LYS A 128 -26.18 -21.65 -6.39
CA LYS A 128 -25.15 -20.63 -6.73
C LYS A 128 -23.72 -21.12 -6.49
N LYS A 129 -23.53 -22.11 -5.61
CA LYS A 129 -22.21 -22.70 -5.31
C LYS A 129 -21.53 -23.30 -6.54
N LYS A 130 -22.26 -24.03 -7.41
CA LYS A 130 -21.68 -24.80 -8.53
C LYS A 130 -20.98 -23.94 -9.59
N TYR A 131 -21.52 -22.77 -9.93
CA TYR A 131 -20.95 -21.89 -10.97
C TYR A 131 -19.79 -21.02 -10.46
N ARG A 132 -19.76 -20.72 -9.16
CA ARG A 132 -18.76 -19.82 -8.55
C ARG A 132 -17.50 -20.56 -8.11
N HIS A 133 -17.64 -21.81 -7.61
CA HIS A 133 -16.52 -22.64 -7.15
C HIS A 133 -15.54 -23.05 -8.27
N LEU A 134 -16.04 -23.26 -9.49
CA LEU A 134 -15.22 -23.61 -10.66
C LEU A 134 -14.21 -22.52 -11.06
N SER A 135 -14.46 -21.26 -10.71
CA SER A 135 -13.52 -20.14 -10.99
C SER A 135 -12.57 -19.81 -9.84
N LEU A 136 -12.87 -20.28 -8.62
CA LEU A 136 -12.16 -19.89 -7.39
C LEU A 136 -11.18 -20.95 -6.88
N TYR A 137 -11.19 -22.15 -7.47
CA TYR A 137 -10.39 -23.25 -6.98
C TYR A 137 -9.01 -23.25 -7.62
N GLN A 138 -8.00 -23.16 -6.75
CA GLN A 138 -6.58 -23.51 -6.94
C GLN A 138 -5.59 -22.40 -7.32
N ILE A 139 -5.58 -21.29 -6.55
CA ILE A 139 -4.28 -20.65 -6.28
C ILE A 139 -3.69 -21.29 -5.03
N LYS A 140 -2.62 -22.08 -5.23
CA LYS A 140 -1.79 -22.63 -4.16
C LYS A 140 -1.34 -21.48 -3.24
N TYR A 141 -1.64 -21.57 -1.94
CA TYR A 141 -1.41 -20.51 -0.94
C TYR A 141 -0.04 -19.82 -1.02
N ARG A 142 1.03 -20.56 -1.35
CA ARG A 142 2.39 -20.00 -1.56
C ARG A 142 2.47 -18.91 -2.64
N LYS A 143 1.71 -19.03 -3.73
CA LYS A 143 1.72 -18.05 -4.82
C LYS A 143 1.09 -16.72 -4.40
N LYS A 144 0.13 -16.72 -3.47
CA LYS A 144 -0.60 -15.50 -3.07
C LYS A 144 0.30 -14.50 -2.36
N TYR A 145 1.03 -14.94 -1.33
CA TYR A 145 1.97 -14.09 -0.61
C TYR A 145 3.05 -13.52 -1.52
N GLN A 146 3.59 -14.34 -2.42
CA GLN A 146 4.57 -13.88 -3.41
C GLN A 146 4.00 -12.78 -4.31
N VAL A 147 2.76 -12.91 -4.76
CA VAL A 147 2.13 -11.88 -5.60
C VAL A 147 1.90 -10.58 -4.84
N ILE A 148 1.50 -10.64 -3.57
CA ILE A 148 1.36 -9.45 -2.73
C ILE A 148 2.72 -8.77 -2.55
N ILE A 149 3.77 -9.55 -2.24
CA ILE A 149 5.14 -9.03 -2.08
C ILE A 149 5.60 -8.38 -3.39
N TRP A 150 5.46 -9.06 -4.53
CA TRP A 150 5.89 -8.52 -5.82
C TRP A 150 5.11 -7.28 -6.23
N GLY A 151 3.79 -7.27 -6.03
CA GLY A 151 2.96 -6.09 -6.29
C GLY A 151 3.36 -4.90 -5.41
N HIS A 152 3.64 -5.16 -4.14
CA HIS A 152 4.11 -4.14 -3.20
C HIS A 152 5.49 -3.60 -3.58
N SER A 153 6.45 -4.48 -3.87
CA SER A 153 7.80 -4.09 -4.31
C SER A 153 7.77 -3.31 -5.62
N LEU A 154 7.00 -3.77 -6.62
CA LEU A 154 6.95 -3.13 -7.93
C LEU A 154 6.25 -1.77 -7.87
N SER A 155 5.17 -1.66 -7.10
CA SER A 155 4.49 -0.37 -6.91
C SER A 155 5.40 0.65 -6.22
N HIS A 156 6.15 0.26 -5.19
CA HIS A 156 7.11 1.15 -4.54
C HIS A 156 8.31 1.47 -5.43
N GLY A 157 8.76 0.53 -6.27
CA GLY A 157 9.78 0.78 -7.28
C GLY A 157 9.35 1.84 -8.30
N ILE A 158 8.11 1.77 -8.79
CA ILE A 158 7.55 2.77 -9.70
C ILE A 158 7.39 4.13 -9.01
N ILE A 159 6.90 4.16 -7.77
CA ILE A 159 6.77 5.39 -6.98
C ILE A 159 8.13 6.06 -6.77
N LEU A 160 9.17 5.28 -6.43
CA LEU A 160 10.53 5.79 -6.29
C LEU A 160 11.05 6.38 -7.60
N LEU A 161 10.83 5.71 -8.73
CA LEU A 161 11.22 6.20 -10.05
C LEU A 161 10.53 7.54 -10.37
N ILE A 162 9.22 7.64 -10.12
CA ILE A 162 8.46 8.89 -10.28
C ILE A 162 9.03 10.00 -9.39
N LEU A 163 9.31 9.72 -8.12
CA LEU A 163 9.89 10.70 -7.19
C LEU A 163 11.26 11.19 -7.65
N ILE A 164 12.11 10.30 -8.17
CA ILE A 164 13.42 10.66 -8.73
C ILE A 164 13.25 11.59 -9.93
N LEU A 165 12.36 11.26 -10.87
CA LEU A 165 12.11 12.09 -12.05
C LEU A 165 11.56 13.48 -11.68
N VAL A 166 10.61 13.54 -10.73
CA VAL A 166 10.02 14.80 -10.25
C VAL A 166 11.07 15.66 -9.54
N ASN A 167 11.93 15.05 -8.73
CA ASN A 167 12.97 15.77 -8.00
C ASN A 167 14.11 16.23 -8.92
N TRP A 168 14.42 15.47 -9.98
CA TRP A 168 15.42 15.83 -10.98
C TRP A 168 15.02 17.09 -11.75
N ASN A 169 13.77 17.18 -12.20
CA ASN A 169 13.26 18.35 -12.93
C ASN A 169 13.08 19.62 -12.06
N SER A 170 13.24 19.51 -10.74
CA SER A 170 13.08 20.63 -9.80
C SER A 170 14.41 21.27 -9.38
N LYS A 171 15.55 20.74 -9.85
CA LYS A 171 16.87 21.36 -9.76
C LYS A 171 17.17 22.15 -11.02
#